data_AF-A0A5K1AYI9-F1
#
_entry.id   AF-A0A5K1AYI9-F1
#
_cell.length_a   1.000
_cell.length_b   1.000
_cell.length_c   1.000
_cell.angle_alpha   90.00
_cell.angle_beta   90.00
_cell.angle_gamma   90.00
#
_symmetry.space_group_name_H-M   'P 1'
#
loop_
_entity.id
_entity.type
_entity.pdbx_description
1 polymer ?
#
loop_
_entity_poly.entity_id
_entity_poly.type
_entity_poly.pdbx_seq_one_letter_code
_entity_poly.pdbx_strand_id
1 'polypeptide(L)' 'ACTQLSDVWQGGMIHGQAIKFGFSSYVYVGNALIHMYGFCGRVETARQLFDGISERDVVSWNSMISVNAACSSQE' A
#
# COMPACT_ATOMS: atom_id res chain seq x y z
N ALA A 1 -13.34 2.98 7.88
CA ALA A 1 -12.07 2.97 7.15
C ALA A 1 -12.24 3.91 5.96
N CYS A 2 -11.28 4.79 5.72
CA CYS A 2 -11.39 5.83 4.72
C CYS A 2 -11.23 5.21 3.33
N THR A 3 -12.30 5.23 2.54
CA THR A 3 -12.39 4.56 1.23
C THR A 3 -12.95 5.49 0.14
N GLN A 4 -12.66 6.80 0.20
CA GLN A 4 -13.07 7.76 -0.84
C GLN A 4 -11.87 8.54 -1.38
N LEU A 5 -11.98 9.08 -2.60
CA LEU A 5 -10.94 9.81 -3.36
C LEU A 5 -10.10 10.84 -2.56
N SER A 6 -10.62 11.36 -1.45
CA SER A 6 -9.89 12.14 -0.43
C SER A 6 -8.69 11.41 0.21
N ASP A 7 -8.62 10.09 0.09
CA ASP A 7 -7.66 9.24 0.80
C ASP A 7 -6.32 9.06 0.09
N VAL A 8 -6.23 9.28 -1.23
CA VAL A 8 -4.93 9.23 -1.92
C VAL A 8 -4.05 10.38 -1.46
N TRP A 9 -4.62 11.58 -1.28
CA TRP A 9 -3.88 12.74 -0.79
C TRP A 9 -3.41 12.52 0.65
N GLN A 10 -4.32 12.10 1.53
CA GLN A 10 -4.00 11.81 2.93
C GLN A 10 -2.99 10.66 3.04
N GLY A 11 -3.15 9.62 2.23
CA GLY A 11 -2.24 8.49 2.12
C GLY A 11 -0.86 8.89 1.62
N GLY A 12 -0.79 9.81 0.66
CA GLY A 12 0.47 10.43 0.21
C GLY A 12 1.16 11.24 1.31
N MET A 13 0.41 11.99 2.11
CA MET A 13 0.96 12.70 3.28
C MET A 13 1.54 11.73 4.31
N ILE A 14 0.81 10.66 4.64
CA ILE A 14 1.27 9.61 5.56
C ILE A 14 2.52 8.92 5.00
N HIS A 15 2.52 8.58 3.71
CA HIS A 15 3.67 7.98 3.03
C HIS A 15 4.90 8.90 3.07
N GLY A 16 4.74 10.19 2.77
CA GLY A 16 5.81 11.18 2.87
C GLY A 16 6.35 11.31 4.30
N GLN A 17 5.48 11.27 5.30
CA GLN A 17 5.87 11.31 6.70
C GLN A 17 6.62 10.03 7.13
N ALA A 18 6.20 8.86 6.62
CA ALA A 18 6.89 7.61 6.85
C ALA A 18 8.31 7.64 6.27
N ILE A 19 8.49 8.16 5.05
CA ILE A 19 9.82 8.36 4.46
C ILE A 19 10.65 9.33 5.31
N LYS A 20 10.06 10.48 5.66
CA LYS A 20 10.76 11.54 6.42
C LYS A 20 11.33 11.05 7.75
N PHE A 21 10.62 10.16 8.45
CA PHE A 21 11.06 9.60 9.71
C PHE A 21 11.82 8.27 9.57
N GLY A 22 12.09 7.80 8.34
CA GLY A 22 12.79 6.55 8.10
C GLY A 22 11.96 5.30 8.41
N PHE A 23 10.63 5.42 8.45
CA PHE A 23 9.72 4.31 8.67
C PHE A 23 9.41 3.50 7.39
N SER A 24 9.83 3.97 6.22
CA SER A 24 9.58 3.29 4.94
C SER A 24 10.24 1.92 4.81
N SER A 25 11.27 1.62 5.61
CA SER A 25 11.95 0.32 5.65
C SER A 25 11.24 -0.73 6.51
N TYR A 26 10.25 -0.34 7.33
CA TYR A 26 9.55 -1.27 8.20
C TYR A 26 8.46 -2.00 7.42
N VAL A 27 8.50 -3.33 7.42
CA VAL A 27 7.54 -4.19 6.70
C VAL A 27 6.09 -3.87 7.05
N TYR A 28 5.80 -3.56 8.31
CA TYR A 28 4.47 -3.19 8.77
C TYR A 28 3.94 -1.91 8.08
N VAL A 29 4.81 -0.90 7.93
CA VAL A 29 4.46 0.37 7.28
C VAL A 29 4.31 0.16 5.78
N GLY A 30 5.18 -0.64 5.17
CA GLY A 30 5.04 -1.07 3.77
C GLY A 30 3.69 -1.76 3.52
N ASN A 31 3.32 -2.71 4.36
CA ASN A 31 2.05 -3.44 4.27
C ASN A 31 0.83 -2.51 4.39
N ALA A 32 0.86 -1.57 5.35
CA ALA A 32 -0.21 -0.58 5.51
C ALA A 32 -0.35 0.34 4.28
N LEU A 33 0.77 0.75 3.68
CA LEU A 33 0.76 1.58 2.48
C LEU A 33 0.30 0.80 1.25
N ILE A 34 0.72 -0.46 1.07
CA ILE A 34 0.24 -1.34 -0.01
C ILE A 34 -1.28 -1.46 0.04
N HIS A 35 -1.83 -1.72 1.23
CA HIS A 35 -3.28 -1.82 1.43
C HIS A 35 -3.97 -0.49 1.08
N MET A 36 -3.46 0.64 1.59
CA MET A 36 -4.04 1.96 1.32
C MET A 36 -4.05 2.31 -0.18
N TYR A 37 -2.92 2.15 -0.87
CA TYR A 37 -2.83 2.44 -2.31
C TYR A 37 -3.68 1.47 -3.14
N GLY A 38 -3.74 0.20 -2.74
CA GLY A 38 -4.59 -0.79 -3.41
C GLY A 38 -6.08 -0.50 -3.30
N PHE A 39 -6.57 -0.11 -2.12
CA PHE A 39 -7.96 0.34 -1.93
C PHE A 39 -8.29 1.59 -2.74
N CYS A 40 -7.31 2.46 -2.99
CA CYS A 40 -7.47 3.64 -3.84
C CYS A 40 -7.40 3.33 -5.35
N GLY A 41 -7.33 2.05 -5.75
CA GLY A 41 -7.16 1.65 -7.15
C GLY A 41 -5.78 2.01 -7.73
N ARG A 42 -4.80 2.34 -6.88
CA ARG A 42 -3.41 2.63 -7.27
C ARG A 42 -2.56 1.36 -7.16
N VAL A 43 -2.97 0.32 -7.87
CA VAL A 43 -2.36 -1.02 -7.83
C VAL A 43 -0.87 -0.98 -8.16
N GLU A 44 -0.48 -0.19 -9.17
CA GLU A 44 0.93 -0.06 -9.57
C GLU A 44 1.79 0.56 -8.45
N THR A 45 1.28 1.56 -7.74
CA THR A 45 1.99 2.15 -6.58
C THR A 45 2.08 1.16 -5.42
N ALA A 46 1.02 0.41 -5.16
CA ALA A 46 1.04 -0.67 -4.18
C ALA A 46 2.07 -1.76 -4.55
N ARG A 47 2.19 -2.08 -5.84
CA ARG A 47 3.19 -3.02 -6.36
C ARG A 47 4.62 -2.53 -6.16
N GLN A 48 4.90 -1.28 -6.48
CA GLN A 48 6.21 -0.66 -6.26
C GLN A 48 6.63 -0.69 -4.79
N LEU A 49 5.68 -0.41 -3.87
CA LEU A 49 5.92 -0.52 -2.43
C LEU A 49 6.24 -1.95 -2.01
N PHE A 50 5.45 -2.92 -2.49
CA PHE A 50 5.70 -4.34 -2.24
C PHE A 50 7.07 -4.79 -2.75
N ASP A 51 7.46 -4.33 -3.95
CA ASP A 51 8.77 -4.66 -4.54
C ASP A 51 9.93 -4.01 -3.76
N GLY A 52 9.69 -2.86 -3.11
CA GLY A 52 10.65 -2.17 -2.23
C GLY A 52 10.85 -2.76 -0.83
N ILE A 53 9.94 -3.63 -0.35
CA ILE A 53 10.11 -4.31 0.95
C ILE A 53 11.19 -5.39 0.81
N SER A 54 12.29 -5.24 1.57
CA SER A 54 13.43 -6.17 1.54
C SER A 54 13.09 -7.54 2.13
N GLU A 55 12.41 -7.57 3.28
CA GLU A 55 11.95 -8.80 3.94
C GLU A 55 10.42 -8.81 4.00
N ARG A 56 9.81 -9.59 3.11
CA ARG A 56 8.34 -9.70 2.99
C ARG A 56 7.82 -10.76 3.93
N ASP A 57 6.76 -10.44 4.66
CA ASP A 57 6.06 -11.39 5.53
C ASP A 57 4.78 -11.90 4.86
N VAL A 58 4.09 -12.82 5.56
CA VAL A 58 2.79 -13.37 5.10
C VAL A 58 1.78 -12.25 4.86
N VAL A 59 1.84 -11.18 5.65
CA VAL A 59 0.95 -10.02 5.52
C VAL A 59 1.25 -9.24 4.24
N SER A 60 2.51 -9.07 3.84
CA SER A 60 2.90 -8.43 2.57
C SER A 60 2.29 -9.15 1.39
N TRP A 61 2.41 -10.48 1.34
CA TRP A 61 1.87 -11.31 0.26
C TRP A 61 0.35 -11.26 0.22
N ASN A 62 -0.31 -11.45 1.37
CA ASN A 62 -1.77 -11.38 1.48
C ASN A 62 -2.30 -10.01 1.05
N SER A 63 -1.60 -8.93 1.39
CA SER A 63 -1.97 -7.58 1.00
C SER A 63 -1.92 -7.43 -0.53
N MET A 64 -0.82 -7.82 -1.17
CA MET A 64 -0.68 -7.70 -2.64
C MET A 64 -1.69 -8.57 -3.40
N ILE A 65 -1.95 -9.80 -2.93
CA ILE A 65 -2.95 -10.69 -3.52
C ILE A 65 -4.35 -10.07 -3.42
N SER A 66 -4.70 -9.52 -2.25
CA SER A 66 -6.00 -8.87 -2.04
C SER A 66 -6.19 -7.67 -2.96
N VAL A 67 -5.15 -6.87 -3.16
CA VAL A 67 -5.17 -5.71 -4.07
C VAL A 67 -5.36 -6.15 -5.53
N ASN A 68 -4.65 -7.19 -5.97
CA ASN A 68 -4.80 -7.71 -7.33
C ASN A 68 -6.18 -8.37 -7.55
N ALA A 69 -6.67 -9.15 -6.58
CA ALA A 69 -7.98 -9.79 -6.65
C ALA A 69 -9.12 -8.75 -6.75
N ALA A 70 -9.02 -7.66 -6.00
CA ALA A 70 -9.99 -6.56 -6.06
C ALA A 70 -10.00 -5.86 -7.43
N CYS A 71 -8.83 -5.74 -8.09
CA CYS A 71 -8.72 -5.16 -9.43
C CYS A 71 -9.34 -6.06 -10.51
N SER A 72 -9.24 -7.39 -10.39
CA SER A 72 -9.87 -8.35 -11.33
C SER A 72 -11.39 -8.44 -11.23
N SER A 73 -12.01 -7.85 -10.20
CA SER A 73 -13.46 -7.78 -10.03
C SER A 73 -14.10 -6.46 -10.56
N GLN A 74 -13.35 -5.65 -11.30
CA GLN A 74 -13.85 -4.43 -11.98
C GLN A 74 -13.98 -4.58 -13.51
N GLU A 75 -14.08 -5.81 -14.03
CA GLU A 75 -14.55 -6.09 -15.40
C GLU A 75 -16.03 -6.47 -15.43
#